data_AF-A0A2P7R4H9-F1
#
_entry.id   AF-A0A2P7R4H9-F1
#
_cell.length_a   1.000
_cell.length_b   1.000
_cell.length_c   1.000
_cell.angle_alpha   90.00
_cell.angle_beta   90.00
_cell.angle_gamma   90.00
#
_symmetry.space_group_name_H-M   'P 1'
#
loop_
_entity.id
_entity.type
_entity.pdbx_description
1 polymer ?
#
loop_
_entity_poly.entity_id
_entity_poly.type
_entity_poly.pdbx_seq_one_letter_code
_entity_poly.pdbx_strand_id
1 'polypeptide(L)'
;MNTLTSLIQNETFMELLRMGIVYVHLLACCVAVGLVLTSDISMAKKMLKHGAAATFDKPHFNSLQKVVSLSLAILWLTGISIIGLDVSGAGLEYFNNPKLQAKIIIVSLLTLNGILLHNTVMPLMLKAGAMLRMTPNAQMLAVTSGTFSAVSWFYAAMLGIARPLSWKYSLTEVMAFYPLLIVAGITGMLALISVARRRDNGQYSLFANRQYA
;
A
#
# COMPACT_ATOMS: atom_id res chain seq x y z
N MET A 1 23.77 -21.08 -31.05
CA MET A 1 23.81 -20.77 -29.60
C MET A 1 24.76 -19.60 -29.27
N ASN A 2 24.98 -18.65 -30.21
CA ASN A 2 26.05 -17.64 -30.09
C ASN A 2 25.56 -16.18 -30.11
N THR A 3 24.34 -15.91 -30.60
CA THR A 3 23.81 -14.54 -30.72
C THR A 3 23.16 -14.03 -29.43
N LEU A 4 22.47 -14.89 -28.68
CA LEU A 4 21.93 -14.55 -27.36
C LEU A 4 23.05 -14.29 -26.35
N THR A 5 24.10 -15.11 -26.38
CA THR A 5 25.27 -15.00 -25.50
C THR A 5 26.09 -13.75 -25.81
N SER A 6 26.23 -13.38 -27.08
CA SER A 6 26.91 -12.13 -27.46
C SER A 6 26.11 -10.88 -27.14
N LEU A 7 24.77 -10.95 -27.19
CA LEU A 7 23.89 -9.85 -26.74
C LEU A 7 23.96 -9.65 -25.23
N ILE A 8 24.02 -10.73 -24.43
CA ILE A 8 24.15 -10.66 -22.97
C ILE A 8 25.53 -10.13 -22.55
N GLN A 9 26.58 -10.37 -23.34
CA GLN A 9 27.93 -9.80 -23.11
C GLN A 9 28.06 -8.32 -23.52
N ASN A 10 27.03 -7.74 -24.12
CA ASN A 10 27.06 -6.33 -24.50
C ASN A 10 26.67 -5.46 -23.30
N GLU A 11 27.65 -4.77 -22.72
CA GLU A 11 27.47 -3.84 -21.59
C GLU A 11 26.31 -2.86 -21.83
N THR A 12 26.22 -2.28 -23.03
CA THR A 12 25.14 -1.34 -23.41
C THR A 12 23.77 -2.00 -23.35
N PHE A 13 23.65 -3.26 -23.78
CA PHE A 13 22.39 -4.00 -23.72
C PHE A 13 21.98 -4.27 -22.26
N MET A 14 22.93 -4.64 -21.40
CA MET A 14 22.68 -4.88 -19.98
C MET A 14 22.27 -3.62 -19.23
N GLU A 15 22.88 -2.47 -19.53
CA GLU A 15 22.48 -1.18 -19.00
C GLU A 15 21.05 -0.79 -19.42
N LEU A 16 20.73 -0.95 -20.71
CA LEU A 16 19.37 -0.69 -21.23
C LEU A 16 18.33 -1.62 -20.60
N LEU A 17 18.65 -2.90 -20.44
CA LEU A 17 17.79 -3.89 -19.79
C LEU A 17 17.54 -3.51 -18.33
N ARG A 18 18.61 -3.17 -17.58
CA ARG A 18 18.50 -2.72 -16.18
C ARG A 18 17.63 -1.47 -16.09
N MET A 19 17.85 -0.47 -16.94
CA MET A 19 17.05 0.75 -16.98
C MET A 19 15.57 0.46 -17.29
N GLY A 20 15.30 -0.44 -18.24
CA GLY A 20 13.94 -0.89 -18.58
C GLY A 20 13.23 -1.56 -17.41
N ILE A 21 13.89 -2.47 -16.70
CA ILE A 21 13.30 -3.14 -15.53
C ILE A 21 13.01 -2.14 -14.40
N VAL A 22 13.96 -1.24 -14.11
CA VAL A 22 13.76 -0.18 -13.10
C VAL A 22 12.58 0.72 -13.48
N TYR A 23 12.44 1.06 -14.76
CA TYR A 23 11.32 1.86 -15.25
C TYR A 23 9.97 1.15 -15.03
N VAL A 24 9.86 -0.13 -15.40
CA VAL A 24 8.64 -0.92 -15.16
C VAL A 24 8.34 -1.06 -13.66
N HIS A 25 9.37 -1.27 -12.83
CA HIS A 25 9.22 -1.34 -11.37
C HIS A 25 8.62 -0.06 -10.79
N LEU A 26 9.13 1.10 -11.22
CA LEU A 26 8.62 2.40 -10.79
C LEU A 26 7.19 2.66 -11.28
N LEU A 27 6.87 2.30 -12.52
CA LEU A 27 5.50 2.41 -13.04
C LEU A 27 4.52 1.55 -12.24
N ALA A 28 4.88 0.30 -11.94
CA ALA A 28 4.06 -0.59 -11.12
C ALA A 28 3.83 -0.01 -9.71
N CYS A 29 4.87 0.60 -9.12
CA CYS A 29 4.78 1.30 -7.84
C CYS A 29 3.84 2.52 -7.90
N CYS A 30 3.98 3.37 -8.92
CA CYS A 30 3.14 4.54 -9.12
C CYS A 30 1.66 4.17 -9.31
N VAL A 31 1.38 3.14 -10.10
CA VAL A 31 0.01 2.63 -10.31
C VAL A 31 -0.57 2.14 -8.99
N ALA A 32 0.16 1.33 -8.24
CA ALA A 32 -0.30 0.82 -6.95
C ALA A 32 -0.60 1.95 -5.95
N VAL A 33 0.34 2.88 -5.77
CA VAL A 33 0.19 4.04 -4.87
C VAL A 33 -1.03 4.88 -5.28
N GLY A 34 -1.18 5.17 -6.58
CA GLY A 34 -2.30 5.96 -7.08
C GLY A 34 -3.66 5.30 -6.83
N LEU A 35 -3.77 3.99 -7.03
CA LEU A 35 -5.00 3.24 -6.78
C LEU A 35 -5.32 3.12 -5.29
N VAL A 36 -4.32 2.87 -4.45
CA VAL A 36 -4.50 2.83 -2.99
C VAL A 36 -4.96 4.19 -2.48
N LEU A 37 -4.28 5.28 -2.88
CA LEU A 37 -4.62 6.64 -2.47
C LEU A 37 -6.02 7.05 -2.92
N THR A 38 -6.37 6.81 -4.17
CA THR A 38 -7.70 7.17 -4.69
C THR A 38 -8.81 6.37 -4.02
N SER A 39 -8.57 5.09 -3.71
CA SER A 39 -9.49 4.24 -2.94
C SER A 39 -9.71 4.78 -1.53
N ASP A 40 -8.62 5.07 -0.80
CA ASP A 40 -8.67 5.56 0.58
C ASP A 40 -9.38 6.92 0.68
N ILE A 41 -9.08 7.85 -0.24
CA ILE A 41 -9.75 9.15 -0.30
C ILE A 41 -11.24 8.98 -0.62
N SER A 42 -11.58 8.11 -1.59
CA SER A 42 -12.98 7.83 -1.94
C SER A 42 -13.75 7.27 -0.75
N MET A 43 -13.16 6.32 -0.03
CA MET A 43 -13.75 5.74 1.18
C MET A 43 -13.94 6.79 2.28
N ALA A 44 -12.91 7.56 2.61
CA ALA A 44 -12.98 8.60 3.63
C ALA A 44 -14.03 9.68 3.28
N LYS A 45 -14.06 10.13 2.02
CA LYS A 45 -15.04 11.11 1.54
C LYS A 45 -16.47 10.57 1.60
N LYS A 46 -16.70 9.33 1.18
CA LYS A 46 -18.02 8.69 1.25
C LYS A 46 -18.48 8.56 2.70
N MET A 47 -17.61 8.13 3.59
CA MET A 47 -17.88 8.02 5.03
C MET A 47 -18.23 9.37 5.66
N LEU A 48 -17.48 10.43 5.36
CA LEU A 48 -17.73 11.76 5.91
C LEU A 48 -19.01 12.43 5.37
N LYS A 49 -19.41 12.11 4.14
CA LYS A 49 -20.59 12.71 3.47
C LYS A 49 -21.88 11.93 3.74
N HIS A 50 -21.84 10.61 3.75
CA HIS A 50 -23.03 9.76 3.80
C HIS A 50 -23.11 8.91 5.08
N GLY A 51 -22.16 9.03 6.00
CA GLY A 51 -22.21 8.34 7.29
C GLY A 51 -22.44 6.83 7.14
N ALA A 52 -23.38 6.27 7.90
CA ALA A 52 -23.71 4.85 7.84
C ALA A 52 -24.39 4.42 6.54
N ALA A 53 -24.79 5.35 5.67
CA ALA A 53 -25.33 5.06 4.34
C ALA A 53 -24.23 4.94 3.26
N ALA A 54 -22.95 5.16 3.60
CA ALA A 54 -21.82 4.98 2.70
C ALA A 54 -21.60 3.49 2.36
N THR A 55 -22.28 3.00 1.32
CA THR A 55 -22.18 1.61 0.89
C THR A 55 -20.90 1.34 0.09
N PHE A 56 -20.35 0.14 0.25
CA PHE A 56 -19.24 -0.35 -0.56
C PHE A 56 -19.75 -0.83 -1.92
N ASP A 57 -19.15 -0.30 -2.98
CA ASP A 57 -19.44 -0.73 -4.35
C ASP A 57 -18.58 -1.98 -4.69
N LYS A 58 -19.20 -3.16 -4.63
CA LYS A 58 -18.50 -4.46 -4.68
C LYS A 58 -17.65 -4.67 -5.94
N PRO A 59 -18.15 -4.40 -7.17
CA PRO A 59 -17.39 -4.64 -8.40
C PRO A 59 -16.18 -3.71 -8.50
N HIS A 60 -16.33 -2.44 -8.12
CA HIS A 60 -15.26 -1.47 -8.16
C HIS A 60 -14.13 -1.82 -7.17
N PHE A 61 -14.49 -2.19 -5.94
CA PHE A 61 -13.51 -2.55 -4.91
C PHE A 61 -12.69 -3.80 -5.27
N ASN A 62 -13.35 -4.84 -5.79
CA ASN A 62 -12.68 -6.06 -6.25
C ASN A 62 -11.73 -5.81 -7.42
N SER A 63 -12.11 -4.94 -8.36
CA SER A 63 -11.26 -4.56 -9.49
C SER A 63 -10.00 -3.83 -9.01
N LEU A 64 -10.15 -2.83 -8.15
CA LEU A 64 -9.03 -2.09 -7.55
C LEU A 64 -8.04 -3.04 -6.86
N GLN A 65 -8.54 -3.96 -6.04
CA GLN A 65 -7.68 -4.87 -5.30
C GLN A 65 -6.96 -5.88 -6.21
N LYS A 66 -7.61 -6.36 -7.29
CA LYS A 66 -6.93 -7.18 -8.29
C LYS A 66 -5.77 -6.42 -8.95
N VAL A 67 -5.98 -5.16 -9.30
CA VAL A 67 -4.91 -4.35 -9.91
C VAL A 67 -3.79 -4.11 -8.91
N VAL A 68 -4.08 -3.79 -7.65
CA VAL A 68 -3.04 -3.62 -6.60
C VAL A 68 -2.27 -4.93 -6.37
N SER A 69 -2.93 -6.07 -6.32
CA SER A 69 -2.27 -7.38 -6.21
C SER A 69 -1.39 -7.71 -7.42
N LEU A 70 -1.85 -7.37 -8.62
CA LEU A 70 -1.06 -7.53 -9.85
C LEU A 70 0.17 -6.61 -9.85
N SER A 71 0.00 -5.34 -9.45
CA SER A 71 1.11 -4.40 -9.29
C SER A 71 2.13 -4.92 -8.28
N LEU A 72 1.68 -5.50 -7.16
CA LEU A 72 2.57 -6.12 -6.17
C LEU A 72 3.35 -7.32 -6.74
N ALA A 73 2.70 -8.17 -7.53
CA ALA A 73 3.37 -9.27 -8.22
C ALA A 73 4.44 -8.76 -9.20
N ILE A 74 4.13 -7.72 -9.99
CA ILE A 74 5.08 -7.07 -10.90
C ILE A 74 6.24 -6.46 -10.12
N LEU A 75 5.98 -5.81 -8.98
CA LEU A 75 7.03 -5.26 -8.11
C LEU A 75 7.98 -6.34 -7.60
N TRP A 76 7.46 -7.50 -7.19
CA TRP A 76 8.29 -8.63 -6.76
C TRP A 76 9.15 -9.15 -7.90
N LEU A 77 8.55 -9.43 -9.06
CA LEU A 77 9.27 -9.94 -10.23
C LEU A 77 10.39 -8.98 -10.64
N THR A 78 10.05 -7.71 -10.87
CA THR A 78 11.02 -6.70 -11.26
C THR A 78 12.04 -6.40 -10.17
N GLY A 79 11.65 -6.41 -8.89
CA GLY A 79 12.55 -6.21 -7.75
C GLY A 79 13.60 -7.32 -7.64
N ILE A 80 13.19 -8.58 -7.76
CA ILE A 80 14.11 -9.73 -7.78
C ILE A 80 15.05 -9.62 -8.99
N SER A 81 14.54 -9.24 -10.16
CA SER A 81 15.39 -9.03 -11.34
C SER A 81 16.44 -7.94 -11.13
N ILE A 82 16.07 -6.80 -10.52
CA ILE A 82 17.02 -5.72 -10.21
C ILE A 82 18.10 -6.21 -9.23
N ILE A 83 17.70 -6.92 -8.18
CA ILE A 83 18.65 -7.49 -7.20
C ILE A 83 19.59 -8.48 -7.89
N GLY A 84 19.08 -9.35 -8.76
CA GLY A 84 19.90 -10.31 -9.51
C GLY A 84 20.96 -9.64 -10.38
N LEU A 85 20.59 -8.58 -11.11
CA LEU A 85 21.51 -7.81 -11.94
C LEU A 85 22.55 -7.07 -11.08
N ASP A 86 22.12 -6.41 -10.00
CA ASP A 86 23.03 -5.64 -9.14
C ASP A 86 23.99 -6.54 -8.36
N VAL A 87 23.56 -7.71 -7.89
CA VAL A 87 24.41 -8.70 -7.21
C VAL A 87 25.44 -9.31 -8.16
N SER A 88 25.09 -9.52 -9.44
CA SER A 88 26.07 -10.03 -10.42
C SER A 88 27.22 -9.06 -10.68
N GLY A 89 27.01 -7.74 -10.49
CA GLY A 89 28.04 -6.72 -10.64
C GLY A 89 28.79 -6.37 -9.33
N ALA A 90 28.06 -6.22 -8.22
CA ALA A 90 28.61 -5.73 -6.95
C ALA A 90 28.91 -6.84 -5.91
N GLY A 91 28.52 -8.09 -6.19
CA GLY A 91 28.69 -9.22 -5.27
C GLY A 91 27.68 -9.24 -4.11
N LEU A 92 27.91 -10.14 -3.15
CA LEU A 92 27.01 -10.37 -2.01
C LEU A 92 26.93 -9.18 -1.03
N GLU A 93 27.91 -8.28 -1.05
CA GLU A 93 27.90 -7.06 -0.21
C GLU A 93 26.69 -6.17 -0.49
N TYR A 94 26.07 -6.29 -1.67
CA TYR A 94 24.84 -5.57 -2.00
C TYR A 94 23.70 -5.83 -1.00
N PHE A 95 23.64 -7.02 -0.41
CA PHE A 95 22.65 -7.36 0.62
C PHE A 95 22.88 -6.66 1.96
N ASN A 96 24.07 -6.13 2.21
CA ASN A 96 24.36 -5.35 3.42
C ASN A 96 23.81 -3.92 3.35
N ASN A 97 23.28 -3.50 2.20
CA ASN A 97 22.68 -2.18 2.05
C ASN A 97 21.40 -2.08 2.89
N PRO A 98 21.37 -1.27 3.96
CA PRO A 98 20.21 -1.18 4.86
C PRO A 98 18.92 -0.75 4.16
N LYS A 99 19.07 0.06 3.11
CA LYS A 99 17.96 0.51 2.27
C LYS A 99 17.34 -0.62 1.47
N LEU A 100 18.15 -1.56 0.97
CA LEU A 100 17.65 -2.74 0.26
C LEU A 100 16.88 -3.66 1.20
N GLN A 101 17.47 -3.93 2.38
CA GLN A 101 16.84 -4.72 3.43
C GLN A 101 15.48 -4.14 3.83
N ALA A 102 15.41 -2.82 4.07
CA ALA A 102 14.15 -2.13 4.38
C ALA A 102 13.10 -2.32 3.28
N LYS A 103 13.46 -2.20 1.99
CA LYS A 103 12.53 -2.44 0.88
C LYS A 103 12.00 -3.87 0.88
N ILE A 104 12.86 -4.87 1.04
CA ILE A 104 12.46 -6.29 1.04
C ILE A 104 11.52 -6.57 2.21
N ILE A 105 11.85 -6.07 3.41
CA ILE A 105 11.02 -6.20 4.62
C ILE A 105 9.63 -5.59 4.37
N ILE A 106 9.57 -4.36 3.87
CA ILE A 106 8.31 -3.65 3.66
C ILE A 106 7.46 -4.31 2.58
N VAL A 107 8.05 -4.72 1.47
CA VAL A 107 7.30 -5.42 0.41
C VAL A 107 6.80 -6.78 0.91
N SER A 108 7.57 -7.49 1.74
CA SER A 108 7.13 -8.74 2.38
C SER A 108 5.96 -8.51 3.34
N LEU A 109 6.05 -7.48 4.18
CA LEU A 109 4.97 -7.06 5.07
C LEU A 109 3.71 -6.66 4.28
N LEU A 110 3.88 -5.96 3.17
CA LEU A 110 2.80 -5.59 2.27
C LEU A 110 2.11 -6.83 1.67
N THR A 111 2.88 -7.85 1.28
CA THR A 111 2.34 -9.13 0.80
C THR A 111 1.53 -9.85 1.87
N LEU A 112 2.06 -9.94 3.09
CA LEU A 112 1.34 -10.55 4.22
C LEU A 112 0.04 -9.80 4.53
N ASN A 113 0.09 -8.45 4.57
CA ASN A 113 -1.10 -7.63 4.76
C ASN A 113 -2.08 -7.74 3.60
N GLY A 114 -1.61 -7.88 2.35
CA GLY A 114 -2.45 -8.09 1.17
C GLY A 114 -3.25 -9.39 1.26
N ILE A 115 -2.63 -10.47 1.75
CA ILE A 115 -3.31 -11.75 2.02
C ILE A 115 -4.39 -11.58 3.10
N LEU A 116 -4.07 -10.88 4.20
CA LEU A 116 -5.03 -10.57 5.27
C LEU A 116 -6.20 -9.73 4.76
N LEU A 117 -5.94 -8.71 3.94
CA LEU A 117 -6.97 -7.87 3.32
C LEU A 117 -7.92 -8.72 2.47
N HIS A 118 -7.37 -9.62 1.66
CA HIS A 118 -8.15 -10.44 0.72
C HIS A 118 -9.02 -11.47 1.43
N ASN A 119 -8.44 -12.17 2.40
CA ASN A 119 -9.07 -13.32 3.02
C ASN A 119 -9.98 -12.94 4.20
N THR A 120 -9.75 -11.80 4.85
CA THR A 120 -10.44 -11.45 6.10
C THR A 120 -11.15 -10.11 6.02
N VAL A 121 -10.44 -9.03 5.69
CA VAL A 121 -11.01 -7.67 5.76
C VAL A 121 -12.08 -7.45 4.70
N MET A 122 -11.83 -7.88 3.46
CA MET A 122 -12.79 -7.76 2.37
C MET A 122 -14.13 -8.47 2.65
N PRO A 123 -14.16 -9.76 3.00
CA PRO A 123 -15.41 -10.43 3.35
C PRO A 123 -16.19 -9.71 4.47
N LEU A 124 -15.49 -9.19 5.48
CA LEU A 124 -16.11 -8.44 6.58
C LEU A 124 -16.71 -7.11 6.11
N MET A 125 -16.00 -6.36 5.25
CA MET A 125 -16.50 -5.10 4.67
C MET A 125 -17.72 -5.36 3.78
N LEU A 126 -17.69 -6.40 2.96
CA LEU A 126 -18.80 -6.80 2.08
C LEU A 126 -20.04 -7.25 2.88
N LYS A 127 -19.84 -7.94 4.01
CA LYS A 127 -20.92 -8.37 4.90
C LYS A 127 -21.56 -7.20 5.65
N ALA A 128 -20.76 -6.23 6.10
CA ALA A 128 -21.27 -5.07 6.81
C ALA A 128 -21.93 -4.02 5.89
N GLY A 129 -21.54 -4.00 4.61
CA GLY A 129 -22.06 -3.08 3.60
C GLY A 129 -21.54 -1.64 3.73
N ALA A 130 -21.17 -1.19 4.93
CA ALA A 130 -20.56 0.12 5.20
C ALA A 130 -19.57 0.02 6.37
N MET A 131 -18.47 0.80 6.33
CA MET A 131 -17.43 0.76 7.38
C MET A 131 -17.99 1.09 8.77
N LEU A 132 -18.95 2.03 8.85
CA LEU A 132 -19.55 2.47 10.12
C LEU A 132 -20.51 1.43 10.73
N ARG A 133 -20.97 0.46 9.94
CA ARG A 133 -21.85 -0.64 10.39
C ARG A 133 -21.08 -1.88 10.85
N MET A 134 -19.77 -1.90 10.70
CA MET A 134 -18.92 -2.99 11.14
C MET A 134 -18.87 -3.07 12.68
N THR A 135 -18.65 -4.27 13.21
CA THR A 135 -18.33 -4.44 14.64
C THR A 135 -17.02 -3.69 14.96
N PRO A 136 -16.83 -3.21 16.20
CA PRO A 136 -15.62 -2.46 16.56
C PRO A 136 -14.32 -3.18 16.21
N ASN A 137 -14.26 -4.50 16.43
CA ASN A 137 -13.09 -5.32 16.11
C ASN A 137 -12.86 -5.41 14.60
N ALA A 138 -13.91 -5.66 13.81
CA ALA A 138 -13.79 -5.74 12.35
C ALA A 138 -13.43 -4.37 11.74
N GLN A 139 -13.96 -3.28 12.30
CA GLN A 139 -13.60 -1.92 11.89
C GLN A 139 -12.14 -1.61 12.21
N MET A 140 -11.66 -1.98 13.41
CA MET A 140 -10.25 -1.81 13.78
C MET A 140 -9.32 -2.61 12.86
N LEU A 141 -9.67 -3.86 12.54
CA LEU A 141 -8.92 -4.67 11.57
C LEU A 141 -8.88 -4.03 10.19
N ALA A 142 -10.01 -3.49 9.71
CA ALA A 142 -10.05 -2.80 8.42
C ALA A 142 -9.20 -1.52 8.41
N VAL A 143 -9.28 -0.71 9.48
CA VAL A 143 -8.48 0.51 9.64
C VAL A 143 -7.00 0.19 9.68
N THR A 144 -6.60 -0.72 10.56
CA THR A 144 -5.19 -1.11 10.73
C THR A 144 -4.61 -1.67 9.43
N SER A 145 -5.32 -2.61 8.80
CA SER A 145 -4.86 -3.24 7.56
C SER A 145 -4.83 -2.29 6.36
N GLY A 146 -5.82 -1.40 6.25
CA GLY A 146 -5.85 -0.34 5.23
C GLY A 146 -4.71 0.66 5.41
N THR A 147 -4.56 1.22 6.61
CA THR A 147 -3.46 2.14 6.93
C THR A 147 -2.10 1.49 6.72
N PHE A 148 -1.91 0.25 7.16
CA PHE A 148 -0.67 -0.49 6.98
C PHE A 148 -0.30 -0.59 5.49
N SER A 149 -1.28 -0.91 4.65
CA SER A 149 -1.10 -0.95 3.19
C SER A 149 -0.67 0.42 2.64
N ALA A 150 -1.43 1.48 2.95
CA ALA A 150 -1.16 2.83 2.47
C ALA A 150 0.24 3.30 2.87
N VAL A 151 0.58 3.25 4.16
CA VAL A 151 1.88 3.68 4.67
C VAL A 151 3.01 2.88 4.02
N SER A 152 2.86 1.56 3.87
CA SER A 152 3.88 0.70 3.26
C SER A 152 4.15 1.04 1.79
N TRP A 153 3.11 1.30 1.00
CA TRP A 153 3.25 1.73 -0.39
C TRP A 153 3.98 3.06 -0.51
N PHE A 154 3.58 4.06 0.27
CA PHE A 154 4.23 5.38 0.27
C PHE A 154 5.67 5.31 0.79
N TYR A 155 5.93 4.51 1.83
CA TYR A 155 7.26 4.35 2.37
C TYR A 155 8.20 3.65 1.38
N ALA A 156 7.73 2.59 0.71
CA ALA A 156 8.49 1.91 -0.34
C ALA A 156 8.81 2.87 -1.50
N ALA A 157 7.85 3.69 -1.93
CA ALA A 157 8.05 4.70 -2.96
C ALA A 157 9.10 5.76 -2.53
N MET A 158 9.03 6.24 -1.29
CA MET A 158 10.02 7.16 -0.71
C MET A 158 11.43 6.54 -0.70
N LEU A 159 11.56 5.29 -0.25
CA LEU A 159 12.83 4.55 -0.32
C LEU A 159 13.31 4.38 -1.77
N GLY A 160 12.39 4.31 -2.74
CA GLY A 160 12.72 4.33 -4.17
C GLY A 160 13.59 5.51 -4.58
N ILE A 161 13.17 6.73 -4.21
CA ILE A 161 13.81 7.99 -4.62
C ILE A 161 14.95 8.45 -3.70
N ALA A 162 15.02 7.91 -2.48
CA ALA A 162 15.93 8.32 -1.42
C ALA A 162 17.40 7.90 -1.67
N ARG A 163 18.06 8.44 -2.70
CA ARG A 163 19.49 8.16 -2.99
C ARG A 163 20.43 8.51 -1.82
N PRO A 164 20.27 9.64 -1.10
CA PRO A 164 21.17 10.00 0.01
C PRO A 164 21.07 9.10 1.25
N LEU A 165 20.03 8.24 1.33
CA LEU A 165 19.84 7.29 2.43
C LEU A 165 20.64 6.00 2.23
N SER A 166 21.11 5.72 1.01
CA SER A 166 21.97 4.56 0.75
C SER A 166 23.26 4.70 1.57
N TRP A 167 23.55 3.72 2.43
CA TRP A 167 24.78 3.61 3.24
C TRP A 167 25.02 4.68 4.32
N LYS A 168 24.15 5.69 4.44
CA LYS A 168 24.29 6.76 5.44
C LYS A 168 23.63 6.44 6.79
N TYR A 169 22.57 5.63 6.76
CA TYR A 169 21.78 5.29 7.94
C TYR A 169 21.72 3.77 8.11
N SER A 170 21.69 3.33 9.36
CA SER A 170 21.46 1.93 9.72
C SER A 170 20.04 1.48 9.37
N LEU A 171 19.83 0.16 9.31
CA LEU A 171 18.51 -0.41 9.06
C LEU A 171 17.50 0.06 10.10
N THR A 172 17.92 0.12 11.36
CA THR A 172 17.07 0.53 12.48
C THR A 172 16.62 1.99 12.35
N GLU A 173 17.53 2.91 11.99
CA GLU A 173 17.18 4.32 11.78
C GLU A 173 16.20 4.49 10.61
N VAL A 174 16.43 3.77 9.52
CA VAL A 174 15.50 3.77 8.38
C VAL A 174 14.16 3.16 8.79
N MET A 175 14.13 2.07 9.55
CA MET A 175 12.88 1.42 9.92
C MET A 175 12.15 2.11 11.08
N ALA A 176 12.80 2.96 11.88
CA ALA A 176 12.19 3.62 13.03
C ALA A 176 11.02 4.56 12.66
N PHE A 177 11.08 5.21 11.51
CA PHE A 177 10.01 6.10 11.03
C PHE A 177 8.75 5.34 10.58
N TYR A 178 8.92 4.10 10.12
CA TYR A 178 7.82 3.30 9.58
C TYR A 178 6.69 3.02 10.59
N PRO A 179 6.93 2.50 11.81
CA PRO A 179 5.88 2.29 12.80
C PRO A 179 5.25 3.61 13.28
N LEU A 180 6.02 4.71 13.33
CA LEU A 180 5.49 6.03 13.69
C LEU A 180 4.45 6.50 12.66
N LEU A 181 4.72 6.32 11.37
CA LEU A 181 3.78 6.64 10.30
C LEU A 181 2.52 5.76 10.36
N ILE A 182 2.65 4.47 10.71
CA ILE A 182 1.51 3.57 10.90
C ILE A 182 0.62 4.07 12.05
N VAL A 183 1.21 4.37 13.22
CA VAL A 183 0.46 4.86 14.39
C VAL A 183 -0.24 6.19 14.07
N ALA A 184 0.44 7.11 13.39
CA ALA A 184 -0.13 8.38 12.94
C ALA A 184 -1.31 8.16 11.99
N GLY A 185 -1.17 7.25 11.01
CA GLY A 185 -2.24 6.92 10.06
C GLY A 185 -3.46 6.29 10.73
N ILE A 186 -3.25 5.36 11.68
CA ILE A 186 -4.34 4.72 12.43
C ILE A 186 -5.08 5.77 13.25
N THR A 187 -4.34 6.61 13.97
CA THR A 187 -4.91 7.69 14.78
C THR A 187 -5.74 8.65 13.91
N GLY A 188 -5.21 9.03 12.75
CA GLY A 188 -5.93 9.87 11.78
C GLY A 188 -7.23 9.23 11.29
N MET A 189 -7.21 7.95 10.95
CA MET A 189 -8.41 7.25 10.48
C MET A 189 -9.45 7.05 11.59
N LEU A 190 -9.03 6.76 12.82
CA LEU A 190 -9.92 6.69 13.97
C LEU A 190 -10.56 8.07 14.27
N ALA A 191 -9.79 9.15 14.15
CA ALA A 191 -10.33 10.50 14.26
C ALA A 191 -11.40 10.77 13.19
N LEU A 192 -11.13 10.40 11.93
CA LEU A 192 -12.12 10.52 10.83
C LEU A 192 -13.39 9.72 11.11
N ILE A 193 -13.28 8.48 11.58
CA ILE A 193 -14.43 7.66 11.98
C ILE A 193 -15.21 8.33 13.10
N SER A 194 -14.54 8.88 14.11
CA SER A 194 -15.20 9.55 15.23
C SER A 194 -15.99 10.78 14.77
N VAL A 195 -15.44 11.57 13.84
CA VAL A 195 -16.12 12.72 13.24
C VAL A 195 -17.32 12.27 12.41
N ALA A 196 -17.17 11.21 11.61
CA ALA A 196 -18.26 10.67 10.80
C ALA A 196 -19.42 10.16 11.66
N ARG A 197 -19.15 9.43 12.75
CA ARG A 197 -20.17 8.96 13.71
C ARG A 197 -20.94 10.11 14.37
N ARG A 198 -20.24 11.17 14.78
CA ARG A 198 -20.88 12.36 15.38
C ARG A 198 -21.85 13.03 14.41
N ARG A 199 -21.48 13.14 13.13
CA ARG A 199 -22.34 13.72 12.08
C ARG A 199 -23.58 12.86 11.80
N ASP A 200 -23.40 11.55 11.72
CA ASP A 200 -24.48 10.57 11.48
C ASP A 200 -25.54 10.62 12.59
N ASN A 201 -25.11 10.61 13.86
CA ASN A 201 -26.00 10.73 15.01
C ASN A 201 -26.73 12.08 15.06
N GLY A 202 -26.05 13.17 14.72
CA GLY A 202 -26.64 14.51 14.66
C GLY A 202 -27.75 14.61 13.62
N GLN A 203 -27.55 14.05 12.43
CA GLN A 203 -28.57 14.02 11.38
C GLN A 203 -29.81 13.23 11.84
N TYR A 204 -29.64 12.05 12.44
CA TYR A 204 -30.75 11.24 12.95
C TYR A 204 -31.59 12.02 13.98
N SER A 205 -30.94 12.71 14.93
CA SER A 205 -31.63 13.49 15.95
C SER A 205 -32.48 14.65 15.39
N LEU A 206 -32.00 15.30 14.32
CA LEU A 206 -32.74 16.37 13.65
C LEU A 206 -33.95 15.85 12.88
N PHE A 207 -33.84 14.69 12.24
CA PHE A 207 -34.98 14.07 11.54
C PHE A 207 -36.04 13.58 12.52
N ALA A 208 -35.64 12.93 13.62
CA ALA A 208 -36.57 12.50 14.65
C ALA A 208 -37.35 13.68 15.24
N ASN A 209 -36.66 14.78 15.59
CA ASN A 209 -37.32 15.96 16.15
C ASN A 209 -38.30 16.65 15.16
N ARG A 210 -38.05 16.54 13.85
CA ARG A 210 -38.93 17.09 12.81
C ARG A 210 -40.18 16.24 12.52
N GLN A 211 -40.22 14.97 12.95
CA GLN A 211 -41.39 14.09 12.79
C GLN A 211 -42.38 14.20 13.95
N TYR A 212 -41.99 14.81 15.07
CA TYR A 212 -42.81 15.00 16.26
C TYR A 212 -43.19 16.47 16.51
N ALA A 213 -42.90 17.37 15.56
CA ALA A 213 -43.28 18.78 15.57
C ALA A 213 -44.26 19.05 14.43
#